data_AF-A0A8H6DUU7-F1
#
_entry.id   AF-A0A8H6DUU7-F1
#
_cell.length_a   1.000
_cell.length_b   1.000
_cell.length_c   1.000
_cell.angle_alpha   90.00
_cell.angle_beta   90.00
_cell.angle_gamma   90.00
#
_symmetry.space_group_name_H-M   'P 1'
#
loop_
_entity.id
_entity.type
_entity.pdbx_description
1 polymer ?
#
loop_
_entity_poly.entity_id
_entity_poly.type
_entity_poly.pdbx_seq_one_letter_code
_entity_poly.pdbx_strand_id
1 'polypeptide(L)'
;MGHFEFRELGAICNYMRSKYEERAETKGKRRRSMSDTVTERKQKYGKLHKPPTVQSLHQRQDRSRSRLQKSRPQSMMSLAQPLPNLFVLEYDPYPYNTQPCQFLGVFSSIDTVTAGAFQHGAYSFSREGLLDGSEYLSPTGRIKIVSHPLQSTGVTATVPGETSKKDGQHMRLDIPHPLSQPVPRFDSHQDLNMPKRSEVTVYLALHESPNTAFCIGLFTSKSLAWGACLKDKAWLEWTDKVVEQKRDVGENNLPRIEGRLVGSGRHVWYVKESIVNDVRK
;
A
#
# COMPACT_ATOMS: atom_id res chain seq x y z
N MET A 1 16.13 28.64 50.94
CA MET A 1 15.32 27.43 51.17
C MET A 1 13.90 27.72 50.75
N GLY A 2 13.42 27.10 49.67
CA GLY A 2 12.05 27.23 49.18
C GLY A 2 11.55 25.86 48.73
N HIS A 3 10.65 25.28 49.52
CA HIS A 3 9.99 24.01 49.25
C HIS A 3 8.84 24.26 48.26
N PHE A 4 8.90 23.68 47.07
CA PHE A 4 7.75 23.61 46.15
C PHE A 4 7.09 22.23 46.30
N GLU A 5 5.84 22.22 46.73
CA GLU A 5 5.01 21.02 46.91
C GLU A 5 4.51 20.49 45.56
N PHE A 6 4.97 19.29 45.18
CA PHE A 6 4.52 18.53 44.01
C PHE A 6 3.20 17.79 44.31
N ARG A 7 2.07 18.51 44.39
CA ARG A 7 0.77 17.89 44.71
C ARG A 7 -0.26 17.82 43.57
N GLU A 8 0.04 18.30 42.37
CA GLU A 8 -0.98 18.43 41.30
C GLU A 8 -0.83 17.49 40.09
N LEU A 9 0.24 16.70 39.98
CA LEU A 9 0.44 15.81 38.82
C LEU A 9 -0.29 14.45 38.92
N GLY A 10 -0.95 14.16 40.04
CA GLY A 10 -1.70 12.91 40.25
C GLY A 10 -3.13 12.90 39.68
N ALA A 11 -3.68 14.05 39.28
CA ALA A 11 -5.09 14.15 38.89
C ALA A 11 -5.36 13.74 37.43
N ILE A 12 -4.39 13.92 36.53
CA ILE A 12 -4.59 13.71 35.08
C ILE A 12 -4.57 12.21 34.71
N CYS A 13 -3.77 11.40 35.41
CA CYS A 13 -3.71 9.95 35.16
C CYS A 13 -4.97 9.18 35.60
N ASN A 14 -5.77 9.72 36.52
CA ASN A 14 -6.97 9.04 37.02
C ASN A 14 -8.18 9.18 36.08
N TYR A 15 -8.25 10.25 35.27
CA TYR A 15 -9.37 10.47 34.36
C TYR A 15 -9.40 9.47 33.19
N MET A 16 -8.24 9.15 32.63
CA MET A 16 -8.12 8.19 31.51
C MET A 16 -8.46 6.76 31.93
N ARG A 17 -8.11 6.35 33.16
CA ARG A 17 -8.45 5.03 33.71
C ARG A 17 -9.95 4.87 33.93
N SER A 18 -10.60 5.89 34.50
CA SER A 18 -12.05 5.88 34.75
C SER A 18 -12.86 5.75 33.45
N LYS A 19 -12.45 6.42 32.37
CA LYS A 19 -13.11 6.32 31.06
C LYS A 19 -12.97 4.96 30.37
N TYR A 20 -11.93 4.19 30.70
CA TYR A 20 -11.72 2.87 30.13
C TYR A 20 -12.57 1.79 30.83
N GLU A 21 -12.73 1.88 32.16
CA GLU A 21 -13.58 0.97 32.95
C GLU A 21 -15.07 1.14 32.61
N GLU A 22 -15.55 2.39 32.43
CA GLU A 22 -16.93 2.69 32.03
C GLU A 22 -17.30 2.05 30.66
N ARG A 23 -16.33 1.97 29.73
CA ARG A 23 -16.51 1.36 28.40
C ARG A 23 -16.43 -0.17 28.43
N ALA A 24 -15.77 -0.76 29.42
CA ALA A 24 -15.69 -2.21 29.57
C ALA A 24 -17.00 -2.79 30.11
N GLU A 25 -17.64 -2.11 31.07
CA GLU A 25 -18.90 -2.58 31.67
C GLU A 25 -20.10 -2.54 30.70
N THR A 26 -20.13 -1.58 29.77
CA THR A 26 -21.22 -1.45 28.79
C THR A 26 -21.22 -2.56 27.73
N LYS A 27 -20.10 -3.27 27.53
CA LYS A 27 -20.03 -4.43 26.62
C LYS A 27 -20.39 -5.77 27.29
N GLY A 28 -20.42 -5.84 28.62
CA GLY A 28 -20.69 -7.08 29.37
C GLY A 28 -22.17 -7.44 29.54
N LYS A 29 -23.11 -6.48 29.40
CA LYS A 29 -24.52 -6.69 29.78
C LYS A 29 -25.47 -7.11 28.63
N ARG A 30 -24.98 -7.38 27.41
CA ARG A 30 -25.85 -7.60 26.23
C ARG A 30 -25.98 -9.04 25.72
N ARG A 31 -25.63 -10.06 26.51
CA ARG A 31 -25.83 -11.47 26.16
C ARG A 31 -26.34 -12.28 27.34
N ARG A 32 -27.66 -12.23 27.60
CA ARG A 32 -28.46 -13.26 28.30
C ARG A 32 -29.93 -12.82 28.32
N SER A 33 -30.73 -13.32 27.38
CA SER A 33 -32.20 -13.44 27.46
C SER A 33 -32.65 -14.25 26.25
N MET A 34 -32.83 -15.56 26.41
CA MET A 34 -34.08 -16.29 26.73
C MET A 34 -34.82 -16.75 25.47
N SER A 35 -34.99 -18.07 25.44
CA SER A 35 -35.59 -18.94 24.44
C SER A 35 -37.13 -18.95 24.47
N ASP A 36 -37.67 -19.32 23.32
CA ASP A 36 -39.08 -19.54 22.96
C ASP A 36 -39.89 -20.42 23.92
N THR A 37 -41.22 -20.23 23.92
CA THR A 37 -42.18 -21.35 23.85
C THR A 37 -43.53 -20.93 23.26
N VAL A 38 -44.09 -21.90 22.54
CA VAL A 38 -45.29 -21.96 21.68
C VAL A 38 -46.59 -22.01 22.48
N THR A 39 -47.71 -21.49 21.93
CA THR A 39 -49.05 -22.13 22.05
C THR A 39 -50.10 -21.62 21.02
N GLU A 40 -50.61 -22.58 20.25
CA GLU A 40 -52.01 -22.90 19.86
C GLU A 40 -52.98 -21.97 19.07
N ARG A 41 -53.25 -22.42 17.83
CA ARG A 41 -54.54 -22.86 17.21
C ARG A 41 -55.81 -21.99 17.28
N LYS A 42 -56.39 -21.73 16.09
CA LYS A 42 -57.72 -22.28 15.67
C LYS A 42 -57.99 -22.10 14.16
N GLN A 43 -58.16 -23.23 13.47
CA GLN A 43 -58.76 -23.34 12.13
C GLN A 43 -60.30 -23.41 12.25
N LYS A 44 -61.02 -22.92 11.23
CA LYS A 44 -62.41 -23.34 10.94
C LYS A 44 -62.57 -23.72 9.46
N TYR A 45 -63.13 -24.91 9.32
CA TYR A 45 -63.43 -25.77 8.18
C TYR A 45 -64.27 -25.18 7.04
N GLY A 46 -63.99 -25.67 5.82
CA GLY A 46 -64.92 -25.74 4.69
C GLY A 46 -64.65 -27.02 3.88
N LYS A 47 -65.58 -27.97 3.94
CA LYS A 47 -65.57 -29.33 3.35
C LYS A 47 -65.63 -29.28 1.80
N LEU A 48 -64.77 -29.99 1.08
CA LEU A 48 -64.94 -31.37 0.56
C LEU A 48 -66.00 -31.52 -0.55
N HIS A 49 -65.59 -31.47 -1.82
CA HIS A 49 -66.24 -32.19 -2.93
C HIS A 49 -65.18 -32.82 -3.87
N LYS A 50 -65.57 -33.95 -4.45
CA LYS A 50 -64.82 -35.17 -4.86
C LYS A 50 -63.92 -35.06 -6.12
N PRO A 51 -63.03 -36.06 -6.36
CA PRO A 51 -62.16 -36.21 -7.54
C PRO A 51 -62.86 -37.00 -8.69
N PRO A 52 -62.32 -37.12 -9.93
CA PRO A 52 -61.31 -38.16 -10.25
C PRO A 52 -60.25 -37.83 -11.34
N THR A 53 -59.17 -38.61 -11.26
CA THR A 53 -58.22 -39.15 -12.27
C THR A 53 -58.85 -39.44 -13.65
N VAL A 54 -58.21 -39.50 -14.83
CA VAL A 54 -56.85 -39.58 -15.42
C VAL A 54 -57.02 -38.94 -16.85
N GLN A 55 -56.02 -38.53 -17.63
CA GLN A 55 -55.41 -39.38 -18.67
C GLN A 55 -54.34 -38.55 -19.41
N SER A 56 -53.19 -39.19 -19.58
CA SER A 56 -52.08 -38.81 -20.43
C SER A 56 -52.51 -38.48 -21.86
N LEU A 57 -52.11 -37.31 -22.35
CA LEU A 57 -51.81 -37.12 -23.77
C LEU A 57 -51.07 -35.80 -23.93
N HIS A 58 -49.78 -35.91 -24.28
CA HIS A 58 -49.10 -35.21 -25.36
C HIS A 58 -47.62 -35.12 -25.04
N GLN A 59 -46.92 -36.12 -25.58
CA GLN A 59 -45.52 -36.14 -25.98
C GLN A 59 -45.10 -34.74 -26.49
N ARG A 60 -44.51 -33.93 -25.61
CA ARG A 60 -43.90 -32.66 -26.03
C ARG A 60 -42.45 -32.94 -26.40
N GLN A 61 -42.28 -33.11 -27.70
CA GLN A 61 -41.09 -32.84 -28.51
C GLN A 61 -39.90 -32.25 -27.73
N ASP A 62 -38.79 -32.99 -27.78
CA ASP A 62 -37.43 -32.52 -27.51
C ASP A 62 -37.14 -31.25 -28.34
N ARG A 63 -37.44 -30.08 -27.76
CA ARG A 63 -36.83 -28.83 -28.17
C ARG A 63 -35.56 -28.68 -27.36
N SER A 64 -34.42 -28.98 -27.99
CA SER A 64 -33.10 -28.63 -27.47
C SER A 64 -33.01 -27.11 -27.32
N ARG A 65 -33.32 -26.63 -26.12
CA ARG A 65 -33.05 -25.24 -25.75
C ARG A 65 -31.53 -25.11 -25.68
N SER A 66 -30.93 -24.50 -26.70
CA SER A 66 -29.60 -23.90 -26.63
C SER A 66 -29.61 -22.90 -25.48
N ARG A 67 -29.29 -23.38 -24.29
CA ARG A 67 -28.97 -22.52 -23.15
C ARG A 67 -27.58 -21.99 -23.45
N LEU A 68 -27.49 -20.68 -23.62
CA LEU A 68 -26.24 -19.93 -23.55
C LEU A 68 -25.56 -20.33 -22.23
N GLN A 69 -24.67 -21.31 -22.28
CA GLN A 69 -23.79 -21.62 -21.16
C GLN A 69 -22.85 -20.43 -21.09
N LYS A 70 -23.07 -19.54 -20.12
CA LYS A 70 -22.05 -18.58 -19.72
C LYS A 70 -20.84 -19.43 -19.36
N SER A 71 -19.86 -19.45 -20.27
CA SER A 71 -18.50 -19.87 -19.96
C SER A 71 -18.11 -19.05 -18.74
N ARG A 72 -18.14 -19.68 -17.57
CA ARG A 72 -17.37 -19.17 -16.46
C ARG A 72 -15.95 -19.45 -16.91
N PRO A 73 -15.12 -18.44 -17.23
CA PRO A 73 -13.70 -18.69 -17.25
C PRO A 73 -13.41 -19.35 -15.90
N GLN A 74 -12.82 -20.55 -15.95
CA GLN A 74 -12.21 -21.12 -14.77
C GLN A 74 -11.25 -20.04 -14.30
N SER A 75 -11.69 -19.29 -13.28
CA SER A 75 -10.82 -18.43 -12.50
C SER A 75 -9.82 -19.41 -11.94
N MET A 76 -8.70 -19.58 -12.63
CA MET A 76 -7.48 -20.06 -12.02
C MET A 76 -7.31 -19.13 -10.84
N MET A 77 -7.70 -19.61 -9.66
CA MET A 77 -7.23 -19.07 -8.41
C MET A 77 -5.74 -19.37 -8.44
N SER A 78 -5.00 -18.56 -9.21
CA SER A 78 -3.59 -18.38 -9.06
C SER A 78 -3.48 -17.97 -7.61
N LEU A 79 -3.08 -18.92 -6.77
CA LEU A 79 -2.60 -18.65 -5.43
C LEU A 79 -1.52 -17.60 -5.64
N ALA A 80 -1.88 -16.34 -5.44
CA ALA A 80 -0.98 -15.22 -5.65
C ALA A 80 0.24 -15.53 -4.79
N GLN A 81 1.38 -15.79 -5.45
CA GLN A 81 2.61 -16.04 -4.72
C GLN A 81 2.84 -14.82 -3.82
N PRO A 82 3.12 -15.01 -2.52
CA PRO A 82 3.38 -13.89 -1.64
C PRO A 82 4.54 -13.08 -2.23
N LEU A 83 4.28 -11.80 -2.45
CA LEU A 83 5.29 -10.90 -2.98
C LEU A 83 6.48 -10.88 -2.01
N PRO A 84 7.73 -10.92 -2.51
CA PRO A 84 8.89 -10.90 -1.63
C PRO A 84 8.93 -9.59 -0.85
N ASN A 85 9.20 -9.69 0.45
CA ASN A 85 9.55 -8.54 1.25
C ASN A 85 11.02 -8.20 0.98
N LEU A 86 11.28 -6.92 0.72
CA LEU A 86 12.62 -6.38 0.61
C LEU A 86 12.90 -5.47 1.81
N PHE A 87 14.17 -5.25 2.10
CA PHE A 87 14.61 -4.45 3.23
C PHE A 87 15.24 -3.16 2.71
N VAL A 88 14.74 -2.02 3.17
CA VAL A 88 15.26 -0.70 2.87
C VAL A 88 16.14 -0.26 4.03
N LEU A 89 17.34 0.20 3.73
CA LEU A 89 18.27 0.75 4.71
C LEU A 89 18.15 2.28 4.70
N GLU A 90 17.70 2.84 5.81
CA GLU A 90 17.49 4.28 5.99
C GLU A 90 18.51 4.84 6.98
N TYR A 91 19.00 6.05 6.73
CA TYR A 91 19.89 6.78 7.61
C TYR A 91 19.24 8.08 8.09
N ASP A 92 19.17 8.24 9.40
CA ASP A 92 18.55 9.38 10.08
C ASP A 92 19.65 10.17 10.82
N PRO A 93 20.06 11.35 10.30
CA PRO A 93 21.19 12.10 10.84
C PRO A 93 20.89 12.70 12.21
N TYR A 94 21.91 12.80 13.07
CA TYR A 94 21.87 13.54 14.32
C TYR A 94 22.33 14.99 14.11
N PRO A 95 21.65 16.01 14.68
CA PRO A 95 20.45 15.92 15.49
C PRO A 95 19.19 15.54 14.68
N TYR A 96 18.37 14.66 15.25
CA TYR A 96 17.18 14.12 14.58
C TYR A 96 16.16 15.21 14.21
N ASN A 97 15.42 14.97 13.12
CA ASN A 97 14.39 15.88 12.60
C ASN A 97 14.91 17.27 12.16
N THR A 98 16.21 17.41 11.92
CA THR A 98 16.78 18.65 11.35
C THR A 98 17.06 18.54 9.86
N GLN A 99 17.24 17.31 9.37
CA GLN A 99 17.43 16.98 7.97
C GLN A 99 16.61 15.74 7.63
N PRO A 100 16.10 15.64 6.39
CA PRO A 100 15.41 14.44 5.94
C PRO A 100 16.32 13.21 5.97
N CYS A 101 15.73 12.04 6.19
CA CYS A 101 16.47 10.79 6.19
C CYS A 101 16.97 10.44 4.77
N GLN A 102 18.00 9.61 4.70
CA GLN A 102 18.62 9.17 3.45
C GLN A 102 18.40 7.68 3.23
N PHE A 103 18.04 7.31 2.00
CA PHE A 103 17.86 5.90 1.61
C PHE A 103 19.17 5.35 1.03
N LEU A 104 19.84 4.51 1.82
CA LEU A 104 21.17 3.98 1.56
C LEU A 104 21.16 2.81 0.57
N GLY A 105 20.11 1.97 0.59
CA GLY A 105 20.00 0.86 -0.35
C GLY A 105 18.78 -0.03 -0.10
N VAL A 106 18.56 -0.97 -1.03
CA VAL A 106 17.53 -2.01 -0.94
C VAL A 106 18.17 -3.39 -1.01
N PHE A 107 17.72 -4.29 -0.15
CA PHE A 107 18.34 -5.59 0.10
C PHE A 107 17.29 -6.70 0.10
N SER A 108 17.73 -7.90 -0.28
CA SER A 108 16.87 -9.08 -0.42
C SER A 108 16.56 -9.80 0.90
N SER A 109 17.46 -9.72 1.90
CA SER A 109 17.34 -10.46 3.16
C SER A 109 17.82 -9.64 4.34
N ILE A 110 17.44 -10.07 5.54
CA ILE A 110 17.86 -9.44 6.80
C ILE A 110 19.39 -9.50 6.98
N ASP A 111 20.03 -10.58 6.55
CA ASP A 111 21.48 -10.75 6.67
C ASP A 111 22.24 -9.76 5.76
N THR A 112 21.76 -9.58 4.52
CA THR A 112 22.42 -8.69 3.55
C THR A 112 22.24 -7.22 3.92
N VAL A 113 21.06 -6.83 4.42
CA VAL A 113 20.83 -5.46 4.92
C VAL A 113 21.61 -5.18 6.19
N THR A 114 21.77 -6.17 7.08
CA THR A 114 22.56 -6.02 8.31
C THR A 114 24.05 -5.85 7.97
N ALA A 115 24.56 -6.64 7.02
CA ALA A 115 25.91 -6.45 6.49
C ALA A 115 26.08 -5.05 5.85
N GLY A 116 25.07 -4.59 5.10
CA GLY A 116 25.01 -3.23 4.57
C GLY A 116 25.05 -2.16 5.67
N ALA A 117 24.29 -2.34 6.75
CA ALA A 117 24.29 -1.43 7.90
C ALA A 117 25.69 -1.26 8.49
N PHE A 118 26.43 -2.36 8.67
CA PHE A 118 27.82 -2.31 9.15
C PHE A 118 28.75 -1.60 8.16
N GLN A 119 28.58 -1.80 6.85
CA GLN A 119 29.34 -1.07 5.82
C GLN A 119 29.09 0.44 5.88
N HIS A 120 27.90 0.85 6.33
CA HIS A 120 27.52 2.25 6.53
C HIS A 120 27.82 2.78 7.94
N GLY A 121 28.61 2.05 8.75
CA GLY A 121 29.10 2.54 10.05
C GLY A 121 28.17 2.29 11.23
N ALA A 122 27.21 1.36 11.11
CA ALA A 122 26.51 0.82 12.27
C ALA A 122 27.51 0.17 13.24
N TYR A 123 27.42 0.48 14.54
CA TYR A 123 28.33 -0.09 15.54
C TYR A 123 27.62 -0.74 16.73
N SER A 124 26.43 -0.26 17.10
CA SER A 124 25.65 -0.82 18.20
C SER A 124 24.16 -0.72 17.92
N PHE A 125 23.36 -1.53 18.59
CA PHE A 125 21.91 -1.41 18.52
C PHE A 125 21.43 -0.18 19.29
N SER A 126 20.39 0.46 18.79
CA SER A 126 19.64 1.42 19.61
C SER A 126 18.83 0.70 20.69
N ARG A 127 18.19 1.45 21.58
CA ARG A 127 17.26 0.86 22.56
C ARG A 127 16.12 0.09 21.89
N GLU A 128 15.63 0.59 20.76
CA GLU A 128 14.54 -0.03 20.00
C GLU A 128 15.08 -1.23 19.23
N GLY A 129 16.20 -1.06 18.53
CA GLY A 129 16.83 -2.14 17.76
C GLY A 129 17.41 -3.28 18.59
N LEU A 130 17.62 -3.10 19.90
CA LEU A 130 18.05 -4.19 20.78
C LEU A 130 17.00 -5.31 20.86
N LEU A 131 15.72 -5.00 20.61
CA LEU A 131 14.62 -5.96 20.70
C LEU A 131 14.39 -6.71 19.39
N ASP A 132 14.50 -6.04 18.25
CA ASP A 132 14.07 -6.58 16.94
C ASP A 132 15.15 -6.50 15.85
N GLY A 133 16.31 -5.90 16.13
CA GLY A 133 17.39 -5.71 15.16
C GLY A 133 17.08 -4.67 14.07
N SER A 134 16.02 -3.87 14.22
CA SER A 134 15.58 -2.93 13.20
C SER A 134 16.36 -1.61 13.20
N GLU A 135 17.09 -1.27 14.26
CA GLU A 135 17.75 0.03 14.40
C GLU A 135 19.16 -0.07 15.02
N TYR A 136 20.10 0.59 14.37
CA TYR A 136 21.49 0.71 14.79
C TYR A 136 21.85 2.18 15.02
N LEU A 137 22.80 2.40 15.91
CA LEU A 137 23.46 3.69 16.10
C LEU A 137 24.71 3.75 15.20
N SER A 138 24.93 4.93 14.62
CA SER A 138 26.19 5.32 13.97
C SER A 138 26.75 6.58 14.66
N PRO A 139 28.04 6.92 14.50
CA PRO A 139 28.63 8.09 15.16
C PRO A 139 27.91 9.41 14.85
N THR A 140 27.22 9.47 13.72
CA THR A 140 26.58 10.68 13.18
C THR A 140 25.05 10.60 13.17
N GLY A 141 24.44 9.51 13.63
CA GLY A 141 22.99 9.32 13.53
C GLY A 141 22.53 7.91 13.84
N ARG A 142 21.44 7.51 13.19
CA ARG A 142 20.84 6.17 13.29
C ARG A 142 20.69 5.55 11.92
N ILE A 143 20.77 4.24 11.87
CA ILE A 143 20.53 3.43 10.68
C ILE A 143 19.36 2.50 10.97
N LYS A 144 18.29 2.60 10.19
CA LYS A 144 17.05 1.84 10.33
C LYS A 144 16.91 0.84 9.20
N ILE A 145 16.40 -0.33 9.52
CA ILE A 145 16.09 -1.42 8.59
C ILE A 145 14.58 -1.55 8.53
N VAL A 146 14.00 -1.23 7.38
CA VAL A 146 12.55 -1.23 7.19
C VAL A 146 12.16 -2.27 6.16
N SER A 147 11.26 -3.19 6.53
CA SER A 147 10.75 -4.20 5.61
C SER A 147 9.57 -3.66 4.81
N HIS A 148 9.65 -3.73 3.49
CA HIS A 148 8.58 -3.33 2.57
C HIS A 148 8.18 -4.47 1.64
N PRO A 149 6.87 -4.75 1.49
CA PRO A 149 6.41 -5.67 0.47
C PRO A 149 6.62 -5.05 -0.91
N LEU A 150 7.20 -5.81 -1.83
CA LEU A 150 7.35 -5.38 -3.22
C LEU A 150 5.99 -5.35 -3.92
N GLN A 151 5.55 -4.19 -4.41
CA GLN A 151 4.26 -4.03 -5.06
C GLN A 151 4.37 -4.16 -6.57
N SER A 152 3.64 -5.12 -7.15
CA SER A 152 3.53 -5.32 -8.60
C SER A 152 2.20 -4.86 -9.20
N THR A 153 1.27 -4.43 -8.34
CA THR A 153 -0.08 -3.98 -8.74
C THR A 153 -0.42 -2.67 -8.03
N GLY A 154 -1.17 -1.80 -8.68
CA GLY A 154 -1.53 -0.50 -8.11
C GLY A 154 -1.96 0.51 -9.16
N VAL A 155 -2.09 1.77 -8.73
CA VAL A 155 -2.38 2.89 -9.61
C VAL A 155 -1.15 3.18 -10.46
N THR A 156 -1.29 3.12 -11.78
CA THR A 156 -0.25 3.52 -12.72
C THR A 156 -0.46 4.97 -13.14
N ALA A 157 0.64 5.70 -13.29
CA ALA A 157 0.62 7.06 -13.83
C ALA A 157 1.54 7.16 -15.05
N THR A 158 1.19 8.04 -15.97
CA THR A 158 2.04 8.32 -17.14
C THR A 158 3.33 8.98 -16.67
N VAL A 159 4.45 8.38 -17.06
CA VAL A 159 5.78 8.86 -16.71
C VAL A 159 6.27 9.79 -17.82
N PRO A 160 6.72 11.02 -17.50
CA PRO A 160 7.36 11.90 -18.49
C PRO A 160 8.58 11.21 -19.11
N GLY A 161 8.67 11.19 -20.44
CA GLY A 161 9.81 10.63 -21.18
C GLY A 161 9.62 9.22 -21.76
N GLU A 162 8.53 8.50 -21.41
CA GLU A 162 8.11 7.28 -22.10
C GLU A 162 7.31 7.60 -23.39
N THR A 163 7.81 8.52 -24.21
CA THR A 163 7.38 8.52 -25.60
C THR A 163 8.11 7.37 -26.26
N SER A 164 7.39 6.33 -26.68
CA SER A 164 7.91 5.34 -27.60
C SER A 164 8.50 6.08 -28.78
N LYS A 165 9.84 6.17 -28.85
CA LYS A 165 10.54 6.66 -30.04
C LYS A 165 10.29 5.64 -31.14
N LYS A 166 9.15 5.76 -31.83
CA LYS A 166 9.04 5.26 -33.18
C LYS A 166 9.63 6.34 -34.08
N ASP A 167 10.76 6.02 -34.66
CA ASP A 167 11.35 6.67 -35.84
C ASP A 167 11.50 8.19 -35.74
N GLY A 168 12.36 8.67 -34.84
CA GLY A 168 13.06 9.96 -34.98
C GLY A 168 12.22 11.24 -35.05
N GLN A 169 10.89 11.17 -34.93
CA GLN A 169 10.02 12.34 -34.96
C GLN A 169 9.54 12.69 -33.55
N HIS A 170 9.72 13.96 -33.18
CA HIS A 170 9.12 14.56 -32.00
C HIS A 170 7.58 14.54 -32.18
N MET A 171 6.90 13.59 -31.53
CA MET A 171 5.43 13.58 -31.46
C MET A 171 4.96 14.82 -30.68
N ARG A 172 4.16 15.66 -31.32
CA ARG A 172 3.48 16.78 -30.66
C ARG A 172 2.33 16.22 -29.81
N LEU A 173 2.40 16.45 -28.50
CA LEU A 173 1.41 15.99 -27.53
C LEU A 173 0.06 16.73 -27.64
N ASP A 174 0.01 17.81 -28.42
CA ASP A 174 -1.14 18.71 -28.57
C ASP A 174 -2.21 18.16 -29.53
N ILE A 175 -1.90 17.11 -30.29
CA ILE A 175 -2.79 16.54 -31.32
C ILE A 175 -3.19 15.13 -30.88
N PRO A 176 -4.49 14.85 -30.65
CA PRO A 176 -4.95 13.50 -30.32
C PRO A 176 -4.72 12.59 -31.53
N HIS A 177 -3.73 11.69 -31.44
CA HIS A 177 -3.42 10.73 -32.48
C HIS A 177 -4.30 9.48 -32.33
N PRO A 178 -4.88 8.94 -33.42
CA PRO A 178 -5.84 7.84 -33.36
C PRO A 178 -5.27 6.50 -32.85
N LEU A 179 -3.94 6.36 -32.75
CA LEU A 179 -3.25 5.20 -32.17
C LEU A 179 -2.89 5.37 -30.68
N SER A 180 -3.18 6.54 -30.08
CA SER A 180 -2.90 6.86 -28.67
C SER A 180 -4.11 6.68 -27.75
N GLN A 181 -5.24 6.17 -28.28
CA GLN A 181 -6.30 5.68 -27.41
C GLN A 181 -5.74 4.51 -26.60
N PRO A 182 -5.67 4.60 -25.26
CA PRO A 182 -5.39 3.44 -24.46
C PRO A 182 -6.57 2.49 -24.68
N VAL A 183 -6.36 1.47 -25.52
CA VAL A 183 -7.16 0.25 -25.41
C VAL A 183 -7.14 -0.09 -23.91
N PRO A 184 -8.28 -0.29 -23.25
CA PRO A 184 -8.29 -0.72 -21.86
C PRO A 184 -7.69 -2.13 -21.81
N ARG A 185 -6.36 -2.19 -21.79
CA ARG A 185 -5.58 -3.42 -21.68
C ARG A 185 -5.72 -3.87 -20.24
N PHE A 186 -6.68 -4.74 -20.03
CA PHE A 186 -6.72 -5.64 -18.89
C PHE A 186 -5.67 -6.75 -19.07
N ASP A 187 -4.46 -6.38 -19.50
CA ASP A 187 -3.42 -7.33 -19.84
C ASP A 187 -2.18 -7.06 -19.01
N SER A 188 -2.04 -7.97 -18.05
CA SER A 188 -0.82 -8.45 -17.43
C SER A 188 0.27 -8.77 -18.48
N HIS A 189 0.80 -7.75 -19.13
CA HIS A 189 2.07 -7.86 -19.84
C HIS A 189 3.18 -7.72 -18.81
N GLN A 190 3.51 -8.86 -18.20
CA GLN A 190 4.86 -9.11 -17.76
C GLN A 190 5.76 -8.92 -18.98
N ASP A 191 6.54 -7.85 -18.99
CA ASP A 191 7.66 -7.70 -19.91
C ASP A 191 8.66 -8.84 -19.62
N LEU A 192 8.49 -9.96 -20.31
CA LEU A 192 9.36 -11.14 -20.25
C LEU A 192 10.65 -10.94 -21.05
N ASN A 193 11.24 -9.74 -21.00
CA ASN A 193 12.66 -9.56 -21.29
C ASN A 193 13.41 -9.79 -19.98
N MET A 194 13.43 -11.04 -19.51
CA MET A 194 14.26 -11.49 -18.39
C MET A 194 15.73 -11.30 -18.78
N PRO A 195 16.45 -10.32 -18.20
CA PRO A 195 17.87 -10.21 -18.46
C PRO A 195 18.57 -11.36 -17.69
N LYS A 196 19.63 -11.90 -18.30
CA LYS A 196 20.40 -13.05 -17.80
C LYS A 196 20.92 -12.77 -16.39
N ARG A 197 20.41 -13.46 -15.35
CA ARG A 197 20.86 -13.34 -13.93
C ARG A 197 21.17 -11.89 -13.51
N SER A 198 20.37 -10.96 -14.01
CA SER A 198 20.61 -9.53 -13.91
C SER A 198 20.02 -9.00 -12.63
N GLU A 199 20.80 -8.15 -11.96
CA GLU A 199 20.39 -7.22 -10.91
C GLU A 199 18.90 -6.87 -10.99
N VAL A 200 18.16 -7.23 -9.93
CA VAL A 200 16.73 -6.91 -9.85
C VAL A 200 16.61 -5.43 -9.52
N THR A 201 16.18 -4.63 -10.50
CA THR A 201 15.89 -3.21 -10.30
C THR A 201 14.51 -3.05 -9.67
N VAL A 202 14.42 -2.21 -8.64
CA VAL A 202 13.18 -1.80 -8.01
C VAL A 202 13.09 -0.28 -7.96
N TYR A 203 11.85 0.22 -7.83
CA TYR A 203 11.57 1.65 -7.80
C TYR A 203 10.98 2.03 -6.45
N LEU A 204 11.66 2.92 -5.74
CA LEU A 204 11.19 3.49 -4.47
C LEU A 204 10.32 4.70 -4.79
N ALA A 205 9.11 4.73 -4.24
CA ALA A 205 8.30 5.95 -4.18
C ALA A 205 8.64 6.67 -2.87
N LEU A 206 9.16 7.90 -2.95
CA LEU A 206 9.67 8.64 -1.80
C LEU A 206 8.91 9.94 -1.60
N HIS A 207 8.69 10.29 -0.34
CA HIS A 207 8.20 11.60 0.10
C HIS A 207 9.23 12.23 1.03
N GLU A 208 9.66 13.43 0.69
CA GLU A 208 10.54 14.27 1.49
C GLU A 208 9.75 15.50 1.95
N SER A 209 9.72 15.69 3.27
CA SER A 209 9.26 16.89 3.95
C SER A 209 10.47 17.72 4.41
N PRO A 210 10.29 18.94 4.93
CA PRO A 210 11.41 19.77 5.37
C PRO A 210 12.34 19.10 6.39
N ASN A 211 11.78 18.23 7.24
CA ASN A 211 12.48 17.66 8.39
C ASN A 211 12.57 16.14 8.36
N THR A 212 11.84 15.48 7.46
CA THR A 212 11.72 14.02 7.41
C THR A 212 11.65 13.55 5.97
N ALA A 213 12.08 12.33 5.70
CA ALA A 213 11.72 11.63 4.49
C ALA A 213 11.21 10.24 4.86
N PHE A 214 10.40 9.63 4.01
CA PHE A 214 9.98 8.24 4.19
C PHE A 214 9.69 7.57 2.85
N CYS A 215 9.82 6.25 2.85
CA CYS A 215 9.49 5.41 1.71
C CYS A 215 7.98 5.12 1.71
N ILE A 216 7.27 5.61 0.69
CA ILE A 216 5.85 5.30 0.48
C ILE A 216 5.71 3.81 0.13
N GLY A 217 6.65 3.26 -0.64
CA GLY A 217 6.69 1.84 -0.97
C GLY A 217 7.72 1.47 -2.02
N LEU A 218 7.85 0.16 -2.24
CA LEU A 218 8.71 -0.45 -3.25
C LEU A 218 7.85 -1.02 -4.38
N PHE A 219 8.25 -0.76 -5.62
CA PHE A 219 7.47 -1.14 -6.80
C PHE A 219 8.34 -1.81 -7.86
N THR A 220 7.71 -2.74 -8.61
CA THR A 220 8.37 -3.41 -9.75
C THR A 220 8.49 -2.52 -10.99
N SER A 221 7.71 -1.45 -11.08
CA SER A 221 7.74 -0.53 -12.22
C SER A 221 7.73 0.93 -11.79
N LYS A 222 8.38 1.76 -12.63
CA LYS A 222 8.45 3.21 -12.48
C LYS A 222 7.08 3.88 -12.48
N SER A 223 6.17 3.41 -13.35
CA SER A 223 4.82 3.96 -13.48
C SER A 223 3.93 3.69 -12.26
N LEU A 224 4.13 2.55 -11.58
CA LEU A 224 3.48 2.23 -10.31
C LEU A 224 4.02 3.09 -9.17
N ALA A 225 5.35 3.18 -9.04
CA ALA A 225 5.98 4.04 -8.04
C ALA A 225 5.54 5.49 -8.19
N TRP A 226 5.47 5.98 -9.43
CA TRP A 226 5.01 7.34 -9.71
C TRP A 226 3.53 7.54 -9.37
N GLY A 227 2.68 6.55 -9.69
CA GLY A 227 1.27 6.58 -9.29
C GLY A 227 1.08 6.63 -7.77
N ALA A 228 1.92 5.93 -7.01
CA ALA A 228 1.93 6.01 -5.56
C ALA A 228 2.35 7.39 -5.04
N CYS A 229 3.40 8.00 -5.61
CA CYS A 229 3.80 9.39 -5.28
C CYS A 229 2.67 10.39 -5.55
N LEU A 230 1.99 10.27 -6.69
CA LEU A 230 0.87 11.16 -7.03
C LEU A 230 -0.34 10.96 -6.12
N LYS A 231 -0.60 9.71 -5.70
CA LYS A 231 -1.65 9.39 -4.75
C LYS A 231 -1.37 10.00 -3.38
N ASP A 232 -0.15 9.84 -2.87
CA ASP A 232 0.27 10.42 -1.59
C ASP A 232 0.21 11.95 -1.63
N LYS A 233 0.73 12.55 -2.69
CA LYS A 233 0.59 13.99 -2.93
C LYS A 233 -0.86 14.42 -2.88
N ALA A 234 -1.75 13.81 -3.67
CA ALA A 234 -3.16 14.18 -3.73
C ALA A 234 -3.86 14.07 -2.37
N TRP A 235 -3.43 13.11 -1.53
CA TRP A 235 -3.89 12.98 -0.16
C TRP A 235 -3.48 14.20 0.69
N LEU A 236 -2.25 14.67 0.57
CA LEU A 236 -1.78 15.87 1.28
C LEU A 236 -2.40 17.17 0.75
N GLU A 237 -2.68 17.26 -0.55
CA GLU A 237 -3.38 18.43 -1.13
C GLU A 237 -4.84 18.52 -0.67
N TRP A 238 -5.43 17.41 -0.23
CA TRP A 238 -6.75 17.42 0.38
C TRP A 238 -6.72 18.16 1.72
N THR A 239 -5.69 17.92 2.53
CA THR A 239 -5.58 18.49 3.88
C THR A 239 -5.02 19.90 3.86
N ASP A 240 -3.96 20.12 3.07
CA ASP A 240 -3.21 21.37 3.01
C ASP A 240 -3.26 21.99 1.62
N LYS A 241 -3.52 23.30 1.56
CA LYS A 241 -3.55 24.03 0.28
C LYS A 241 -2.13 24.14 -0.29
N VAL A 242 -1.97 23.75 -1.56
CA VAL A 242 -0.72 23.95 -2.32
C VAL A 242 -0.67 25.36 -2.88
N VAL A 243 0.46 26.04 -2.66
CA VAL A 243 0.68 27.42 -3.14
C VAL A 243 1.56 27.43 -4.38
N GLU A 244 2.60 26.59 -4.39
CA GLU A 244 3.58 26.51 -5.46
C GLU A 244 3.75 25.05 -5.84
N GLN A 245 3.84 24.76 -7.14
CA GLN A 245 4.06 23.42 -7.64
C GLN A 245 5.00 23.46 -8.84
N LYS A 246 6.06 22.66 -8.78
CA LYS A 246 7.01 22.46 -9.87
C LYS A 246 7.08 20.97 -10.20
N ARG A 247 6.90 20.63 -11.47
CA ARG A 247 7.16 19.27 -11.99
C ARG A 247 8.49 19.29 -12.71
N ASP A 248 9.32 18.29 -12.44
CA ASP A 248 10.63 18.16 -13.02
C ASP A 248 10.94 16.69 -13.33
N VAL A 249 11.98 16.46 -14.11
CA VAL A 249 12.55 15.14 -14.34
C VAL A 249 13.91 15.11 -13.66
N GLY A 250 14.02 14.30 -12.62
CA GLY A 250 15.25 14.14 -11.84
C GLY A 250 16.29 13.26 -12.52
N GLU A 251 17.23 12.80 -11.72
CA GLU A 251 18.27 11.86 -12.14
C GLU A 251 17.66 10.59 -12.75
N ASN A 252 18.34 10.01 -13.75
CA ASN A 252 17.92 8.79 -14.46
C ASN A 252 16.52 8.88 -15.11
N ASN A 253 16.13 10.08 -15.55
CA ASN A 253 14.82 10.37 -16.12
C ASN A 253 13.66 10.06 -15.16
N LEU A 254 13.86 10.07 -13.84
CA LEU A 254 12.82 9.72 -12.87
C LEU A 254 11.92 10.93 -12.57
N PRO A 255 10.59 10.75 -12.49
CA PRO A 255 9.68 11.85 -12.25
C PRO A 255 9.86 12.41 -10.84
N ARG A 256 9.81 13.74 -10.74
CA ARG A 256 9.90 14.49 -9.49
C ARG A 256 8.84 15.59 -9.49
N ILE A 257 8.22 15.81 -8.34
CA ILE A 257 7.33 16.94 -8.11
C ILE A 257 7.65 17.57 -6.77
N GLU A 258 7.76 18.88 -6.79
CA GLU A 258 8.03 19.70 -5.62
C GLU A 258 6.85 20.64 -5.42
N GLY A 259 6.41 20.79 -4.17
CA GLY A 259 5.29 21.65 -3.85
C GLY A 259 5.46 22.32 -2.49
N ARG A 260 4.97 23.55 -2.38
CA ARG A 260 4.89 24.27 -1.09
C ARG A 260 3.46 24.16 -0.54
N LEU A 261 3.32 23.51 0.60
CA LEU A 261 2.07 23.40 1.36
C LEU A 261 2.01 24.51 2.41
N VAL A 262 0.84 25.13 2.57
CA VAL A 262 0.62 26.13 3.63
C VAL A 262 0.76 25.46 4.99
N GLY A 263 1.62 25.98 5.86
CA GLY A 263 1.85 25.46 7.22
C GLY A 263 2.88 24.33 7.31
N SER A 264 2.94 23.45 6.32
CA SER A 264 3.81 22.25 6.34
C SER A 264 5.16 22.45 5.62
N GLY A 265 5.30 23.51 4.82
CA GLY A 265 6.56 23.87 4.18
C GLY A 265 6.70 23.25 2.79
N ARG A 266 7.93 22.95 2.39
CA ARG A 266 8.25 22.45 1.04
C ARG A 266 8.38 20.93 1.07
N HIS A 267 7.64 20.28 0.19
CA HIS A 267 7.60 18.83 0.06
C HIS A 267 8.04 18.42 -1.34
N VAL A 268 8.68 17.26 -1.43
CA VAL A 268 9.14 16.67 -2.68
C VAL A 268 8.66 15.24 -2.74
N TRP A 269 8.02 14.87 -3.84
CA TRP A 269 7.68 13.49 -4.16
C TRP A 269 8.46 13.08 -5.40
N TYR A 270 9.14 11.95 -5.33
CA TYR A 270 10.00 11.50 -6.42
C TYR A 270 10.15 9.99 -6.41
N VAL A 271 10.57 9.46 -7.56
CA VAL A 271 10.92 8.05 -7.69
C VAL A 271 12.43 7.92 -7.67
N LYS A 272 12.95 6.93 -6.93
CA LYS A 272 14.37 6.54 -6.94
C LYS A 272 14.49 5.11 -7.45
N GLU A 273 15.36 4.90 -8.43
CA GLU A 273 15.73 3.57 -8.91
C GLU A 273 16.80 2.98 -7.98
N SER A 274 16.65 1.70 -7.61
CA SER A 274 17.64 0.98 -6.82
C SER A 274 17.81 -0.43 -7.34
N ILE A 275 19.05 -0.88 -7.38
CA ILE A 275 19.37 -2.29 -7.58
C ILE A 275 19.22 -3.00 -6.22
N VAL A 276 18.59 -4.18 -6.23
CA VAL A 276 18.49 -5.02 -5.04
C VAL A 276 19.84 -5.71 -4.82
N ASN A 277 20.47 -5.42 -3.68
CA ASN A 277 21.74 -6.01 -3.30
C ASN A 277 21.52 -7.42 -2.73
N ASP A 278 22.01 -8.42 -3.44
CA ASP A 278 22.16 -9.80 -2.97
C ASP A 278 23.64 -10.03 -2.62
N VAL A 279 24.03 -9.77 -1.37
CA VAL A 279 25.38 -10.12 -0.91
C VAL A 279 25.42 -11.62 -0.59
N ARG A 280 25.43 -12.44 -1.65
CA ARG A 280 25.94 -13.81 -1.60
C ARG A 280 27.27 -13.83 -2.33
N LYS A 281 28.35 -13.49 -1.64
CA LYS A 281 29.73 -13.79 -2.06
C LYS A 281 30.41 -14.58 -0.96
#